data_AF-A0A397V3N9-F1
#
_entry.id   AF-A0A397V3N9-F1
#
_cell.length_a   1.000
_cell.length_b   1.000
_cell.length_c   1.000
_cell.angle_alpha   90.00
_cell.angle_beta   90.00
_cell.angle_gamma   90.00
#
_symmetry.space_group_name_H-M   'P 1'
#
loop_
_entity.id
_entity.type
_entity.pdbx_description
1 polymer ?
#
loop_
_entity_poly.entity_id
_entity_poly.type
_entity_poly.pdbx_seq_one_letter_code
_entity_poly.pdbx_strand_id
1 'polypeptide(L)'
;MQLFLVITTLILSIVYTQPSSLQNVSSLESSNQFRANEIKNAFIYAFKGYKKYAWGHDEVQPVTNTTSDNYNGWGVTIIDSLDTMIIMGIEYNDSREFIKNLEFTAKGSSKKISVFETVIRYLGGLLSAYELTKDELFLNKSVELGNVLLPAFNTPTGIPTGMVDLVKKKGALGVNGHNSVLAEIGTLQLEFRRLSELSKNPIYLKKAQKVIDILQRKCTELPGLYPVFINPYNGTFTTTLVTWGGLGDSFYEYLLKQHIMVQGKTSQYIDMWMLAVNTTMKKLVYTAKGFSNLTYLAQWENGEPFFKMGHLACFAGGNFLLAGKFLNNTSLTNLGLNVTATCYNTYIETNTTIGPEEFGWISPSDVISSKINKSQKAMYKKHGFFVTDASYILRPEVVESIFYAYRVTHDPKYQDWAWNIFKSINKFCKTSIGFSGLEDVTNITSDWNNSQQSFFFAETLKYLYLIFSNTSLISLDEWVFNTEAHPLRIGGG
;
A
#
# COMPACT_ATOMS: atom_id res chain seq x y z
N MET A 1 -4.85 -30.70 -90.18
CA MET A 1 -5.49 -29.42 -89.81
C MET A 1 -5.74 -29.47 -88.30
N GLN A 2 -4.80 -28.93 -87.52
CA GLN A 2 -4.79 -28.99 -86.05
C GLN A 2 -5.74 -27.93 -85.48
N LEU A 3 -6.59 -28.32 -84.52
CA LEU A 3 -7.33 -27.40 -83.66
C LEU A 3 -6.75 -27.50 -82.23
N PHE A 4 -6.33 -26.35 -81.70
CA PHE A 4 -5.89 -26.15 -80.32
C PHE A 4 -7.10 -26.11 -79.38
N LEU A 5 -7.00 -26.77 -78.21
CA LEU A 5 -7.85 -26.48 -77.05
C LEU A 5 -6.94 -26.01 -75.90
N VAL A 6 -7.15 -24.78 -75.46
CA VAL A 6 -6.46 -24.12 -74.35
C VAL A 6 -7.27 -24.38 -73.08
N ILE A 7 -6.65 -24.95 -72.04
CA ILE A 7 -7.20 -25.00 -70.68
C ILE A 7 -6.30 -24.12 -69.80
N THR A 8 -6.82 -22.96 -69.40
CA THR A 8 -6.22 -22.07 -68.41
C THR A 8 -6.67 -22.49 -67.01
N THR A 9 -5.73 -22.95 -66.18
CA THR A 9 -5.91 -23.12 -64.72
C THR A 9 -5.70 -21.81 -63.99
N LEU A 10 -6.73 -21.33 -63.30
CA LEU A 10 -6.72 -20.14 -62.44
C LEU A 10 -6.25 -20.56 -61.03
N ILE A 11 -5.13 -20.02 -60.53
CA ILE A 11 -4.69 -20.19 -59.14
C ILE A 11 -5.24 -19.00 -58.33
N LEU A 12 -6.22 -19.25 -57.45
CA LEU A 12 -6.62 -18.29 -56.42
C LEU A 12 -5.64 -18.37 -55.24
N SER A 13 -4.79 -17.36 -55.07
CA SER A 13 -4.07 -17.13 -53.82
C SER A 13 -5.02 -16.45 -52.82
N ILE A 14 -5.49 -17.21 -51.82
CA ILE A 14 -6.25 -16.68 -50.68
C ILE A 14 -5.25 -15.99 -49.74
N VAL A 15 -5.30 -14.65 -49.70
CA VAL A 15 -4.61 -13.87 -48.66
C VAL A 15 -5.48 -13.92 -47.41
N TYR A 16 -5.04 -14.68 -46.40
CA TYR A 16 -5.61 -14.61 -45.05
C TYR A 16 -5.20 -13.29 -44.41
N THR A 17 -6.05 -12.27 -44.47
CA THR A 17 -5.93 -11.09 -43.61
C THR A 17 -6.41 -11.45 -42.21
N GLN A 18 -5.52 -11.46 -41.22
CA GLN A 18 -5.93 -11.61 -39.82
C GLN A 18 -6.81 -10.41 -39.40
N PRO A 19 -7.88 -10.64 -38.61
CA PRO A 19 -8.73 -9.56 -38.15
C PRO A 19 -7.94 -8.58 -37.26
N SER A 20 -8.12 -7.28 -37.49
CA SER A 20 -7.44 -6.16 -36.82
C SER A 20 -7.56 -6.16 -35.28
N SER A 21 -8.59 -6.81 -34.73
CA SER A 21 -8.76 -6.98 -33.28
C SER A 21 -7.69 -7.88 -32.66
N LEU A 22 -7.24 -8.94 -33.34
CA LEU A 22 -6.20 -9.85 -32.84
C LEU A 22 -4.80 -9.22 -32.93
N GLN A 23 -4.55 -8.39 -33.94
CA GLN A 23 -3.32 -7.60 -34.05
C GLN A 23 -3.23 -6.55 -32.94
N ASN A 24 -4.34 -5.87 -32.61
CA ASN A 24 -4.36 -4.89 -31.52
C ASN A 24 -4.15 -5.54 -30.13
N VAL A 25 -4.76 -6.70 -29.86
CA VAL A 25 -4.56 -7.43 -28.60
C VAL A 25 -3.11 -7.90 -28.45
N SER A 26 -2.53 -8.53 -29.48
CA SER A 26 -1.12 -8.95 -29.45
C SER A 26 -0.13 -7.78 -29.32
N SER A 27 -0.43 -6.62 -29.93
CA SER A 27 0.38 -5.41 -29.78
C SER A 27 0.33 -4.83 -28.36
N LEU A 28 -0.85 -4.83 -27.72
CA LEU A 28 -1.03 -4.35 -26.35
C LEU A 28 -0.37 -5.29 -25.34
N GLU A 29 -0.50 -6.60 -25.52
CA GLU A 29 0.18 -7.61 -24.70
C GLU A 29 1.70 -7.45 -24.80
N SER A 30 2.24 -7.24 -26.01
CA SER A 30 3.66 -6.99 -26.21
C SER A 30 4.14 -5.69 -25.53
N SER A 31 3.32 -4.64 -25.55
CA SER A 31 3.60 -3.35 -24.88
C SER A 31 3.57 -3.50 -23.35
N ASN A 32 2.58 -4.20 -22.79
CA ASN A 32 2.49 -4.41 -21.34
C ASN A 32 3.60 -5.33 -20.83
N GLN A 33 3.99 -6.35 -21.59
CA GLN A 33 5.16 -7.16 -21.26
C GLN A 33 6.44 -6.31 -21.23
N PHE A 34 6.61 -5.38 -22.17
CA PHE A 34 7.71 -4.43 -22.15
C PHE A 34 7.69 -3.55 -20.88
N ARG A 35 6.54 -2.96 -20.54
CA ARG A 35 6.40 -2.12 -19.33
C ARG A 35 6.69 -2.91 -18.05
N ALA A 36 6.17 -4.14 -17.93
CA ALA A 36 6.46 -5.04 -16.81
C ALA A 36 7.96 -5.37 -16.69
N ASN A 37 8.62 -5.62 -17.82
CA ASN A 37 10.06 -5.90 -17.86
C ASN A 37 10.89 -4.68 -17.42
N GLU A 38 10.51 -3.47 -17.80
CA GLU A 38 11.22 -2.26 -17.36
C GLU A 38 11.13 -2.04 -15.84
N ILE A 39 9.98 -2.35 -15.24
CA ILE A 39 9.79 -2.28 -13.79
C ILE A 39 10.58 -3.37 -13.07
N LYS A 40 10.57 -4.60 -13.61
CA LYS A 40 11.44 -5.70 -13.13
C LYS A 40 12.93 -5.31 -13.21
N ASN A 41 13.35 -4.64 -14.29
CA ASN A 41 14.72 -4.14 -14.44
C ASN A 41 15.07 -3.07 -13.41
N ALA A 42 14.13 -2.16 -13.10
CA ALA A 42 14.30 -1.16 -12.04
C ALA A 42 14.43 -1.81 -10.65
N PHE A 43 13.62 -2.84 -10.36
CA PHE A 43 13.75 -3.65 -9.14
C PHE A 43 15.13 -4.28 -9.04
N ILE A 44 15.58 -4.98 -10.09
CA ILE A 44 16.90 -5.64 -10.12
C ILE A 44 18.02 -4.62 -9.95
N TYR A 45 17.92 -3.45 -10.58
CA TYR A 45 18.89 -2.37 -10.46
C TYR A 45 19.00 -1.88 -9.00
N ALA A 46 17.87 -1.51 -8.39
CA ALA A 46 17.83 -1.00 -7.03
C ALA A 46 18.27 -2.06 -6.01
N PHE A 47 17.85 -3.31 -6.19
CA PHE A 47 18.21 -4.40 -5.28
C PHE A 47 19.70 -4.76 -5.38
N LYS A 48 20.30 -4.68 -6.58
CA LYS A 48 21.76 -4.83 -6.74
C LYS A 48 22.52 -3.75 -5.99
N GLY A 49 22.05 -2.50 -6.01
CA GLY A 49 22.62 -1.42 -5.22
C GLY A 49 22.51 -1.68 -3.72
N TYR A 50 21.30 -1.99 -3.24
CA TYR A 50 21.07 -2.39 -1.85
C TYR A 50 22.02 -3.52 -1.44
N LYS A 51 22.08 -4.61 -2.20
CA LYS A 51 22.93 -5.76 -1.91
C LYS A 51 24.42 -5.42 -1.90
N LYS A 52 24.87 -4.45 -2.70
CA LYS A 52 26.27 -4.05 -2.73
C LYS A 52 26.66 -3.18 -1.53
N TYR A 53 25.79 -2.28 -1.08
CA TYR A 53 26.15 -1.23 -0.11
C TYR A 53 25.49 -1.38 1.27
N ALA A 54 24.42 -2.17 1.38
CA ALA A 54 23.58 -2.24 2.57
C ALA A 54 23.09 -3.66 2.90
N TRP A 55 23.68 -4.72 2.34
CA TRP A 55 23.25 -6.09 2.62
C TRP A 55 23.27 -6.42 4.11
N GLY A 56 22.13 -6.85 4.64
CA GLY A 56 21.95 -7.17 6.06
C GLY A 56 21.60 -5.96 6.94
N HIS A 57 21.74 -4.73 6.43
CA HIS A 57 21.13 -3.53 7.02
C HIS A 57 19.70 -3.37 6.52
N ASP A 58 18.88 -2.61 7.23
CA ASP A 58 17.48 -2.42 6.87
C ASP A 58 17.34 -1.76 5.51
N GLU A 59 18.03 -0.65 5.29
CA GLU A 59 17.87 0.18 4.09
C GLU A 59 19.20 0.75 3.59
N VAL A 60 19.22 1.09 2.29
CA VAL A 60 20.32 1.82 1.66
C VAL A 60 20.00 3.31 1.59
N GLN A 61 21.02 4.14 1.79
CA GLN A 61 21.00 5.57 1.51
C GLN A 61 21.63 5.79 0.12
N PRO A 62 20.81 5.92 -0.94
CA PRO A 62 21.20 5.71 -2.34
C PRO A 62 22.01 6.85 -2.96
N VAL A 63 22.24 7.96 -2.25
CA VAL A 63 23.03 9.11 -2.70
C VAL A 63 24.43 9.04 -2.08
N THR A 64 24.52 8.70 -0.80
CA THR A 64 25.78 8.62 -0.04
C THR A 64 26.39 7.22 -0.03
N ASN A 65 25.67 6.21 -0.54
CA ASN A 65 26.05 4.79 -0.50
C ASN A 65 26.29 4.26 0.93
N THR A 66 25.53 4.79 1.89
CA THR A 66 25.54 4.37 3.31
C THR A 66 24.28 3.58 3.64
N THR A 67 24.07 3.28 4.91
CA THR A 67 22.96 2.43 5.38
C THR A 67 22.12 3.15 6.43
N SER A 68 20.91 2.65 6.64
CA SER A 68 20.01 3.08 7.72
C SER A 68 19.36 1.85 8.34
N ASP A 69 19.26 1.80 9.67
CA ASP A 69 18.68 0.68 10.44
C ASP A 69 17.50 1.14 11.31
N ASN A 70 16.50 1.72 10.65
CA ASN A 70 15.28 2.25 11.30
C ASN A 70 14.26 1.16 11.68
N TYR A 71 14.43 -0.04 11.15
CA TYR A 71 13.50 -1.15 11.25
C TYR A 71 14.13 -2.33 12.00
N ASN A 72 14.77 -2.04 13.13
CA ASN A 72 15.37 -2.99 14.07
C ASN A 72 16.77 -3.52 13.69
N GLY A 73 17.28 -3.24 12.49
CA GLY A 73 18.56 -3.76 11.98
C GLY A 73 18.50 -5.26 11.68
N TRP A 74 17.37 -5.73 11.14
CA TRP A 74 17.14 -7.13 10.79
C TRP A 74 17.10 -7.36 9.27
N GLY A 75 17.45 -6.34 8.49
CA GLY A 75 17.50 -6.44 7.04
C GLY A 75 16.13 -6.37 6.41
N VAL A 76 15.28 -5.42 6.84
CA VAL A 76 13.88 -5.30 6.36
C VAL A 76 13.77 -5.34 4.83
N THR A 77 14.67 -4.67 4.09
CA THR A 77 14.65 -4.69 2.61
C THR A 77 14.79 -6.11 2.03
N ILE A 78 15.54 -7.01 2.68
CA ILE A 78 15.68 -8.40 2.24
C ILE A 78 14.33 -9.11 2.30
N ILE A 79 13.58 -8.90 3.39
CA ILE A 79 12.32 -9.60 3.66
C ILE A 79 11.17 -8.98 2.86
N ASP A 80 11.05 -7.66 2.84
CA ASP A 80 10.05 -6.91 2.07
C ASP A 80 10.16 -7.17 0.55
N SER A 81 11.37 -7.45 0.08
CA SER A 81 11.61 -7.77 -1.33
C SER A 81 11.22 -9.20 -1.73
N LEU A 82 11.06 -10.13 -0.79
CA LEU A 82 11.00 -11.58 -1.09
C LEU A 82 9.85 -11.94 -2.02
N ASP A 83 8.63 -11.57 -1.63
CA ASP A 83 7.44 -11.95 -2.39
C ASP A 83 7.43 -11.28 -3.77
N THR A 84 7.95 -10.06 -3.87
CA THR A 84 8.13 -9.33 -5.13
C THR A 84 9.10 -10.06 -6.04
N MET A 85 10.23 -10.53 -5.51
CA MET A 85 11.17 -11.37 -6.26
C MET A 85 10.49 -12.64 -6.78
N ILE A 86 9.73 -13.33 -5.92
CA ILE A 86 9.03 -14.56 -6.27
C ILE A 86 7.99 -14.28 -7.39
N ILE A 87 7.18 -13.24 -7.23
CA ILE A 87 6.14 -12.81 -8.19
C ILE A 87 6.76 -12.41 -9.54
N MET A 88 7.91 -11.74 -9.53
CA MET A 88 8.61 -11.33 -10.74
C MET A 88 9.47 -12.44 -11.36
N GLY A 89 9.66 -13.58 -10.70
CA GLY A 89 10.60 -14.63 -11.13
C GLY A 89 12.05 -14.13 -11.10
N ILE A 90 12.47 -13.58 -9.97
CA ILE A 90 13.84 -13.17 -9.64
C ILE A 90 14.39 -14.15 -8.60
N GLU A 91 15.63 -14.62 -8.80
CA GLU A 91 16.32 -15.51 -7.85
C GLU A 91 16.51 -14.84 -6.49
N TYR A 92 16.17 -15.55 -5.41
CA TYR A 92 16.18 -15.05 -4.03
C TYR A 92 17.01 -15.91 -3.06
N ASN A 93 17.89 -16.78 -3.58
CA ASN A 93 18.66 -17.74 -2.77
C ASN A 93 19.48 -17.08 -1.66
N ASP A 94 20.11 -15.94 -1.95
CA ASP A 94 20.89 -15.20 -0.95
C ASP A 94 20.01 -14.62 0.15
N SER A 95 18.82 -14.10 -0.20
CA SER A 95 17.84 -13.60 0.77
C SER A 95 17.34 -14.73 1.68
N ARG A 96 17.07 -15.90 1.09
CA ARG A 96 16.67 -17.10 1.83
C ARG A 96 17.76 -17.55 2.80
N GLU A 97 19.02 -17.61 2.37
CA GLU A 97 20.14 -18.01 3.24
C GLU A 97 20.41 -16.97 4.35
N PHE A 98 20.22 -15.67 4.07
CA PHE A 98 20.27 -14.65 5.11
C PHE A 98 19.20 -14.91 6.19
N ILE A 99 17.94 -15.10 5.78
CA ILE A 99 16.80 -15.32 6.70
C ILE A 99 16.95 -16.58 7.53
N LYS A 100 17.54 -17.63 6.96
CA LYS A 100 17.86 -18.88 7.70
C LYS A 100 18.72 -18.61 8.94
N ASN A 101 19.65 -17.66 8.84
CA ASN A 101 20.60 -17.34 9.91
C ASN A 101 20.18 -16.11 10.74
N LEU A 102 19.04 -15.47 10.40
CA LEU A 102 18.54 -14.29 11.09
C LEU A 102 18.02 -14.65 12.50
N GLU A 103 18.38 -13.86 13.52
CA GLU A 103 17.84 -13.99 14.87
C GLU A 103 17.07 -12.71 15.26
N PHE A 104 15.81 -12.83 15.67
CA PHE A 104 15.00 -11.67 16.10
C PHE A 104 15.35 -11.23 17.53
N THR A 105 16.52 -10.61 17.69
CA THR A 105 17.08 -10.24 18.99
C THR A 105 17.46 -8.76 19.07
N ALA A 106 17.71 -8.29 20.29
CA ALA A 106 18.20 -6.93 20.57
C ALA A 106 19.66 -6.68 20.14
N LYS A 107 20.29 -7.62 19.39
CA LYS A 107 21.64 -7.44 18.83
C LYS A 107 21.65 -6.44 17.65
N GLY A 108 20.47 -6.13 17.09
CA GLY A 108 20.30 -5.10 16.06
C GLY A 108 20.42 -3.67 16.60
N SER A 109 19.95 -2.69 15.81
CA SER A 109 20.10 -1.26 16.08
C SER A 109 19.25 -0.75 17.25
N SER A 110 18.15 -1.45 17.58
CA SER A 110 17.21 -1.03 18.62
C SER A 110 16.86 -2.11 19.64
N LYS A 111 16.74 -1.70 20.91
CA LYS A 111 16.23 -2.54 22.01
C LYS A 111 14.71 -2.56 22.07
N LYS A 112 14.06 -1.57 21.46
CA LYS A 112 12.60 -1.43 21.40
C LYS A 112 12.17 -1.42 19.94
N ILE A 113 11.27 -2.32 19.59
CA ILE A 113 10.81 -2.48 18.22
C ILE A 113 9.35 -2.04 18.10
N SER A 114 8.98 -1.45 16.97
CA SER A 114 7.57 -1.17 16.65
C SER A 114 6.85 -2.48 16.37
N VAL A 115 5.69 -2.69 17.00
CA VAL A 115 4.87 -3.89 16.74
C VAL A 115 4.30 -3.82 15.33
N PHE A 116 3.72 -2.68 14.96
CA PHE A 116 3.10 -2.46 13.67
C PHE A 116 4.07 -2.65 12.50
N GLU A 117 5.19 -1.92 12.50
CA GLU A 117 6.19 -2.02 11.42
C GLU A 117 6.78 -3.42 11.33
N THR A 118 6.95 -4.11 12.48
CA THR A 118 7.45 -5.48 12.48
C THR A 118 6.41 -6.46 11.92
N VAL A 119 5.13 -6.24 12.15
CA VAL A 119 4.08 -7.11 11.64
C VAL A 119 3.87 -6.95 10.14
N ILE A 120 3.68 -5.72 9.67
CA ILE A 120 3.29 -5.49 8.28
C ILE A 120 4.43 -5.84 7.31
N ARG A 121 5.69 -5.54 7.69
CA ARG A 121 6.89 -5.78 6.87
C ARG A 121 7.40 -7.22 7.04
N TYR A 122 7.97 -7.50 8.21
CA TYR A 122 8.67 -8.76 8.45
C TYR A 122 7.72 -9.95 8.49
N LEU A 123 6.68 -9.91 9.33
CA LEU A 123 5.76 -11.04 9.45
C LEU A 123 4.92 -11.20 8.18
N GLY A 124 4.43 -10.11 7.61
CA GLY A 124 3.73 -10.09 6.32
C GLY A 124 4.55 -10.69 5.19
N GLY A 125 5.78 -10.22 4.99
CA GLY A 125 6.69 -10.70 3.94
C GLY A 125 7.07 -12.17 4.10
N LEU A 126 7.36 -12.62 5.32
CA LEU A 126 7.65 -14.05 5.59
C LEU A 126 6.43 -14.94 5.36
N LEU A 127 5.25 -14.54 5.83
CA LEU A 127 4.02 -15.31 5.59
C LEU A 127 3.69 -15.38 4.10
N SER A 128 3.79 -14.26 3.38
CA SER A 128 3.55 -14.25 1.94
C SER A 128 4.54 -15.12 1.17
N ALA A 129 5.84 -15.02 1.50
CA ALA A 129 6.86 -15.88 0.91
C ALA A 129 6.57 -17.37 1.16
N TYR A 130 6.15 -17.75 2.38
CA TYR A 130 5.68 -19.12 2.64
C TYR A 130 4.47 -19.48 1.78
N GLU A 131 3.47 -18.62 1.66
CA GLU A 131 2.26 -18.96 0.92
C GLU A 131 2.49 -19.14 -0.59
N LEU A 132 3.46 -18.42 -1.14
CA LEU A 132 3.89 -18.49 -2.53
C LEU A 132 4.80 -19.69 -2.82
N THR A 133 5.64 -20.10 -1.86
CA THR A 133 6.72 -21.11 -2.10
C THR A 133 6.51 -22.44 -1.37
N LYS A 134 5.73 -22.45 -0.29
CA LYS A 134 5.60 -23.53 0.69
C LYS A 134 6.89 -23.91 1.39
N ASP A 135 7.84 -22.98 1.46
CA ASP A 135 9.10 -23.19 2.16
C ASP A 135 8.96 -22.97 3.68
N GLU A 136 9.02 -24.07 4.43
CA GLU A 136 8.86 -24.10 5.89
C GLU A 136 9.83 -23.18 6.64
N LEU A 137 10.96 -22.79 6.05
CA LEU A 137 11.86 -21.81 6.66
C LEU A 137 11.11 -20.52 7.01
N PHE A 138 10.31 -20.01 6.07
CA PHE A 138 9.62 -18.74 6.25
C PHE A 138 8.52 -18.86 7.30
N LEU A 139 7.76 -19.96 7.34
CA LEU A 139 6.75 -20.19 8.38
C LEU A 139 7.38 -20.32 9.77
N ASN A 140 8.50 -21.05 9.90
CA ASN A 140 9.20 -21.18 11.17
C ASN A 140 9.69 -19.82 11.68
N LYS A 141 10.22 -18.96 10.80
CA LYS A 141 10.63 -17.60 11.16
C LYS A 141 9.44 -16.71 11.52
N SER A 142 8.31 -16.85 10.84
CA SER A 142 7.06 -16.16 11.20
C SER A 142 6.58 -16.55 12.61
N VAL A 143 6.67 -17.82 12.99
CA VAL A 143 6.31 -18.29 14.34
C VAL A 143 7.29 -17.74 15.39
N GLU A 144 8.59 -17.74 15.12
CA GLU A 144 9.61 -17.14 15.99
C GLU A 144 9.27 -15.65 16.25
N LEU A 145 9.04 -14.88 15.19
CA LEU A 145 8.74 -13.45 15.27
C LEU A 145 7.38 -13.17 15.95
N GLY A 146 6.35 -13.96 15.65
CA GLY A 146 5.05 -13.83 16.30
C GLY A 146 5.17 -13.95 17.83
N ASN A 147 5.98 -14.89 18.31
CA ASN A 147 6.24 -15.04 19.75
C ASN A 147 6.98 -13.85 20.37
N VAL A 148 7.92 -13.24 19.64
CA VAL A 148 8.64 -12.03 20.07
C VAL A 148 7.67 -10.86 20.30
N LEU A 149 6.58 -10.78 19.54
CA LEU A 149 5.63 -9.66 19.55
C LEU A 149 4.51 -9.80 20.59
N LEU A 150 4.17 -11.02 21.01
CA LEU A 150 3.09 -11.28 21.98
C LEU A 150 3.16 -10.45 23.28
N PRO A 151 4.33 -10.12 23.86
CA PRO A 151 4.40 -9.32 25.07
C PRO A 151 3.77 -7.92 24.97
N ALA A 152 3.63 -7.35 23.76
CA ALA A 152 2.95 -6.06 23.56
C ALA A 152 1.49 -6.08 24.06
N PHE A 153 0.82 -7.23 23.92
CA PHE A 153 -0.60 -7.40 24.26
C PHE A 153 -0.85 -7.66 25.75
N ASN A 154 0.18 -7.63 26.59
CA ASN A 154 0.07 -7.85 28.03
C ASN A 154 -0.29 -6.54 28.74
N THR A 155 -1.43 -5.98 28.35
CA THR A 155 -2.04 -4.80 28.97
C THR A 155 -3.36 -5.20 29.64
N PRO A 156 -3.87 -4.44 30.62
CA PRO A 156 -5.16 -4.73 31.26
C PRO A 156 -6.32 -4.82 30.27
N THR A 157 -6.31 -4.00 29.22
CA THR A 157 -7.36 -4.01 28.19
C THR A 157 -7.15 -5.14 27.18
N GLY A 158 -5.91 -5.50 26.87
CA GLY A 158 -5.53 -6.35 25.75
C GLY A 158 -5.23 -5.57 24.45
N ILE A 159 -5.38 -4.24 24.45
CA ILE A 159 -4.85 -3.37 23.38
C ILE A 159 -3.33 -3.42 23.48
N PRO A 160 -2.59 -3.75 22.40
CA PRO A 160 -1.15 -3.82 22.46
C PRO A 160 -0.54 -2.44 22.69
N THR A 161 0.58 -2.42 23.40
CA THR A 161 1.47 -1.25 23.36
C THR A 161 2.12 -1.16 21.98
N GLY A 162 2.33 0.05 21.45
CA GLY A 162 2.92 0.23 20.10
C GLY A 162 4.32 -0.36 19.92
N MET A 163 5.04 -0.68 21.01
CA MET A 163 6.37 -1.28 20.95
C MET A 163 6.54 -2.51 21.86
N VAL A 164 7.61 -3.28 21.61
CA VAL A 164 8.13 -4.34 22.50
C VAL A 164 9.58 -4.05 22.86
N ASP A 165 9.92 -4.14 24.15
CA ASP A 165 11.31 -4.15 24.63
C ASP A 165 11.85 -5.58 24.56
N LEU A 166 12.77 -5.84 23.63
CA LEU A 166 13.32 -7.16 23.35
C LEU A 166 14.18 -7.72 24.49
N VAL A 167 14.83 -6.83 25.26
CA VAL A 167 15.67 -7.23 26.39
C VAL A 167 14.80 -7.62 27.57
N LYS A 168 13.79 -6.80 27.88
CA LYS A 168 12.87 -7.02 29.00
C LYS A 168 11.73 -7.99 28.66
N LYS A 169 11.56 -8.35 27.39
CA LYS A 169 10.49 -9.20 26.86
C LYS A 169 9.10 -8.75 27.31
N LYS A 170 8.85 -7.44 27.20
CA LYS A 170 7.58 -6.82 27.64
C LYS A 170 7.14 -5.73 26.67
N GLY A 171 5.83 -5.45 26.66
CA GLY A 171 5.29 -4.28 25.99
C GLY A 171 5.97 -2.99 26.48
N ALA A 172 6.25 -2.10 25.54
CA ALA A 172 6.80 -0.78 25.76
C ALA A 172 5.92 0.26 25.05
N LEU A 173 5.77 1.41 25.68
CA LEU A 173 5.03 2.50 25.06
C LEU A 173 5.85 3.08 23.91
N GLY A 174 5.14 3.41 22.83
CA GLY A 174 5.70 4.10 21.69
C GLY A 174 6.06 5.55 22.01
N VAL A 175 6.46 6.29 20.98
CA VAL A 175 6.84 7.71 21.08
C VAL A 175 5.65 8.65 21.33
N ASN A 176 4.42 8.16 21.15
CA ASN A 176 3.17 8.96 21.15
C ASN A 176 2.55 9.18 22.56
N GLY A 177 3.37 9.56 23.55
CA GLY A 177 2.86 10.07 24.83
C GLY A 177 1.93 9.11 25.60
N HIS A 178 2.38 7.86 25.81
CA HIS A 178 1.64 6.75 26.45
C HIS A 178 0.43 6.19 25.66
N ASN A 179 0.19 6.61 24.42
CA ASN A 179 -0.89 6.09 23.59
C ASN A 179 -0.42 5.04 22.58
N SER A 180 -1.35 4.17 22.19
CA SER A 180 -1.27 3.36 20.98
C SER A 180 -2.03 4.05 19.85
N VAL A 181 -1.60 3.81 18.62
CA VAL A 181 -2.17 4.40 17.41
C VAL A 181 -3.22 3.47 16.81
N LEU A 182 -4.32 4.01 16.28
CA LEU A 182 -5.42 3.24 15.71
C LEU A 182 -4.96 2.33 14.58
N ALA A 183 -4.22 2.87 13.60
CA ALA A 183 -3.62 2.08 12.53
C ALA A 183 -2.71 0.97 13.09
N GLU A 184 -1.81 1.29 14.02
CA GLU A 184 -0.86 0.32 14.58
C GLU A 184 -1.54 -0.89 15.25
N ILE A 185 -2.61 -0.66 16.02
CA ILE A 185 -3.32 -1.75 16.73
C ILE A 185 -4.36 -2.45 15.86
N GLY A 186 -4.85 -1.74 14.83
CA GLY A 186 -5.89 -2.15 13.91
C GLY A 186 -5.38 -2.86 12.66
N THR A 187 -4.05 -3.02 12.54
CA THR A 187 -3.37 -3.53 11.35
C THR A 187 -2.38 -4.64 11.71
N LEU A 188 -2.84 -5.55 12.55
CA LEU A 188 -2.10 -6.76 12.96
C LEU A 188 -2.86 -8.04 12.58
N GLN A 189 -4.13 -7.87 12.19
CA GLN A 189 -5.12 -8.92 12.25
C GLN A 189 -5.01 -9.91 11.08
N LEU A 190 -4.64 -9.47 9.87
CA LEU A 190 -4.46 -10.36 8.73
C LEU A 190 -3.30 -11.33 8.97
N GLU A 191 -2.14 -10.80 9.37
CA GLU A 191 -0.93 -11.56 9.62
C GLU A 191 -1.09 -12.48 10.82
N PHE A 192 -1.65 -11.98 11.93
CA PHE A 192 -1.83 -12.80 13.12
C PHE A 192 -2.91 -13.87 12.92
N ARG A 193 -3.93 -13.61 12.09
CA ARG A 193 -4.88 -14.62 11.63
C ARG A 193 -4.16 -15.71 10.86
N ARG A 194 -3.45 -15.33 9.79
CA ARG A 194 -2.73 -16.27 8.93
C ARG A 194 -1.71 -17.09 9.70
N LEU A 195 -0.96 -16.45 10.61
CA LEU A 195 -0.01 -17.12 11.48
C LEU A 195 -0.71 -18.15 12.39
N SER A 196 -1.85 -17.81 12.98
CA SER A 196 -2.63 -18.75 13.79
C SER A 196 -3.16 -19.94 13.00
N GLU A 197 -3.64 -19.70 11.78
CA GLU A 197 -4.13 -20.71 10.85
C GLU A 197 -3.00 -21.69 10.49
N LEU A 198 -1.87 -21.18 10.01
CA LEU A 198 -0.75 -21.99 9.53
C LEU A 198 0.00 -22.72 10.66
N SER A 199 0.21 -22.06 11.81
CA SER A 199 0.91 -22.66 12.95
C SER A 199 0.02 -23.53 13.84
N LYS A 200 -1.30 -23.54 13.60
CA LYS A 200 -2.32 -24.17 14.45
C LYS A 200 -2.32 -23.66 15.90
N ASN A 201 -1.73 -22.50 16.16
CA ASN A 201 -1.72 -21.87 17.47
C ASN A 201 -2.68 -20.66 17.49
N PRO A 202 -3.82 -20.74 18.19
CA PRO A 202 -4.84 -19.70 18.13
C PRO A 202 -4.47 -18.42 18.89
N ILE A 203 -3.32 -18.36 19.58
CA ILE A 203 -2.98 -17.22 20.44
C ILE A 203 -2.86 -15.91 19.66
N TYR A 204 -2.26 -15.94 18.46
CA TYR A 204 -2.02 -14.74 17.66
C TYR A 204 -3.35 -14.10 17.24
N LEU A 205 -4.22 -14.87 16.58
CA LEU A 205 -5.55 -14.42 16.21
C LEU A 205 -6.35 -13.94 17.42
N LYS A 206 -6.36 -14.70 18.53
CA LYS A 206 -7.09 -14.29 19.75
C LYS A 206 -6.64 -12.93 20.27
N LYS A 207 -5.33 -12.64 20.24
CA LYS A 207 -4.77 -11.36 20.68
C LYS A 207 -5.14 -10.22 19.74
N ALA A 208 -4.95 -10.40 18.42
CA ALA A 208 -5.28 -9.37 17.44
C ALA A 208 -6.79 -9.11 17.34
N GLN A 209 -7.62 -10.15 17.40
CA GLN A 209 -9.09 -10.05 17.34
C GLN A 209 -9.67 -9.28 18.52
N LYS A 210 -9.11 -9.45 19.72
CA LYS A 210 -9.58 -8.76 20.93
C LYS A 210 -9.59 -7.23 20.75
N VAL A 211 -8.67 -6.68 19.96
CA VAL A 211 -8.63 -5.24 19.65
C VAL A 211 -9.89 -4.81 18.88
N ILE A 212 -10.28 -5.56 17.85
CA ILE A 212 -11.49 -5.30 17.06
C ILE A 212 -12.74 -5.39 17.93
N ASP A 213 -12.82 -6.41 18.80
CA ASP A 213 -13.94 -6.58 19.72
C ASP A 213 -14.07 -5.42 20.74
N ILE A 214 -12.95 -4.78 21.10
CA ILE A 214 -12.94 -3.58 21.95
C ILE A 214 -13.44 -2.37 21.17
N LEU A 215 -12.90 -2.14 19.97
CA LEU A 215 -13.24 -0.98 19.14
C LEU A 215 -14.70 -1.01 18.70
N GLN A 216 -15.25 -2.18 18.33
CA GLN A 216 -16.65 -2.32 17.94
C GLN A 216 -17.62 -1.85 19.04
N ARG A 217 -17.26 -2.01 20.32
CA ARG A 217 -18.11 -1.62 21.46
C ARG A 217 -17.97 -0.16 21.86
N LYS A 218 -17.08 0.60 21.22
CA LYS A 218 -16.88 2.02 21.50
C LYS A 218 -17.83 2.86 20.66
N CYS A 219 -18.56 3.75 21.33
CA CYS A 219 -19.29 4.83 20.67
C CYS A 219 -18.35 6.01 20.44
N THR A 220 -18.42 6.61 19.26
CA THR A 220 -17.62 7.77 18.85
C THR A 220 -18.54 8.87 18.31
N GLU A 221 -18.03 10.10 18.25
CA GLU A 221 -18.74 11.24 17.68
C GLU A 221 -19.20 10.99 16.24
N LEU A 222 -18.34 10.32 15.47
CA LEU A 222 -18.59 9.89 14.11
C LEU A 222 -18.79 8.37 14.09
N PRO A 223 -20.02 7.84 14.02
CA PRO A 223 -20.27 6.41 14.12
C PRO A 223 -19.40 5.58 13.16
N GLY A 224 -18.67 4.59 13.71
CA GLY A 224 -17.77 3.71 12.95
C GLY A 224 -16.40 4.32 12.61
N LEU A 225 -16.20 5.61 12.87
CA LEU A 225 -14.91 6.26 12.75
C LEU A 225 -14.33 6.53 14.14
N TYR A 226 -13.04 6.29 14.30
CA TYR A 226 -12.37 6.28 15.61
C TYR A 226 -11.25 7.30 15.67
N PRO A 227 -11.06 7.99 16.82
CA PRO A 227 -9.91 8.83 17.01
C PRO A 227 -8.59 8.04 16.96
N VAL A 228 -7.54 8.67 16.42
CA VAL A 228 -6.29 7.96 16.09
C VAL A 228 -5.45 7.55 17.30
N PHE A 229 -5.68 8.10 18.50
CA PHE A 229 -4.94 7.74 19.71
C PHE A 229 -5.84 7.15 20.79
N ILE A 230 -5.43 6.00 21.32
CA ILE A 230 -6.10 5.28 22.39
C ILE A 230 -5.10 4.84 23.46
N ASN A 231 -5.43 5.03 24.72
CA ASN A 231 -4.59 4.59 25.82
C ASN A 231 -4.74 3.06 26.02
N PRO A 232 -3.65 2.27 25.93
CA PRO A 232 -3.73 0.82 25.96
C PRO A 232 -4.04 0.24 27.36
N TYR A 233 -3.95 1.03 28.43
CA TYR A 233 -4.19 0.56 29.80
C TYR A 233 -5.63 0.70 30.26
N ASN A 234 -6.36 1.68 29.74
CA ASN A 234 -7.77 1.95 30.11
C ASN A 234 -8.73 2.00 28.90
N GLY A 235 -8.22 2.03 27.67
CA GLY A 235 -8.99 2.06 26.43
C GLY A 235 -9.68 3.39 26.13
N THR A 236 -9.25 4.50 26.72
CA THR A 236 -9.81 5.84 26.43
C THR A 236 -9.15 6.45 25.20
N PHE A 237 -9.94 7.03 24.29
CA PHE A 237 -9.40 7.88 23.23
C PHE A 237 -8.84 9.17 23.83
N THR A 238 -7.71 9.65 23.31
CA THR A 238 -6.97 10.81 23.86
C THR A 238 -6.79 11.96 22.86
N THR A 239 -7.42 11.84 21.69
CA THR A 239 -7.50 12.87 20.66
C THR A 239 -8.91 12.89 20.07
N THR A 240 -9.24 13.94 19.32
CA THR A 240 -10.46 14.06 18.50
C THR A 240 -10.18 13.80 17.02
N LEU A 241 -8.90 13.73 16.62
CA LEU A 241 -8.49 13.53 15.23
C LEU A 241 -8.96 12.18 14.69
N VAL A 242 -9.74 12.23 13.61
CA VAL A 242 -10.16 11.08 12.81
C VAL A 242 -9.72 11.34 11.36
N THR A 243 -9.10 10.36 10.72
CA THR A 243 -8.58 10.51 9.36
C THR A 243 -8.52 9.14 8.65
N TRP A 244 -8.59 9.18 7.31
CA TRP A 244 -8.21 8.07 6.42
C TRP A 244 -6.74 8.15 5.99
N GLY A 245 -5.98 9.13 6.46
CA GLY A 245 -4.53 9.19 6.28
C GLY A 245 -3.77 8.54 7.43
N GLY A 246 -2.48 8.87 7.53
CA GLY A 246 -1.57 8.39 8.57
C GLY A 246 -2.20 8.37 9.96
N LEU A 247 -1.87 7.32 10.72
CA LEU A 247 -2.37 7.01 12.08
C LEU A 247 -3.79 6.38 12.11
N GLY A 248 -4.59 6.51 11.05
CA GLY A 248 -5.96 5.97 11.00
C GLY A 248 -6.25 5.04 9.82
N ASP A 249 -5.62 5.29 8.68
CA ASP A 249 -5.66 4.55 7.41
C ASP A 249 -5.90 3.02 7.52
N SER A 250 -4.85 2.27 7.84
CA SER A 250 -4.78 0.83 7.60
C SER A 250 -5.70 0.01 8.53
N PHE A 251 -6.22 0.63 9.60
CA PHE A 251 -7.30 0.04 10.39
C PHE A 251 -8.56 -0.15 9.54
N TYR A 252 -8.98 0.88 8.80
CA TYR A 252 -10.16 0.78 7.93
C TYR A 252 -9.89 -0.15 6.75
N GLU A 253 -8.66 -0.13 6.23
CA GLU A 253 -8.21 -1.05 5.21
C GLU A 253 -8.42 -2.52 5.63
N TYR A 254 -7.96 -2.87 6.84
CA TYR A 254 -7.99 -4.23 7.36
C TYR A 254 -9.38 -4.71 7.72
N LEU A 255 -10.34 -3.83 8.06
CA LEU A 255 -11.72 -4.27 8.27
C LEU A 255 -12.29 -4.92 6.99
N LEU A 256 -12.15 -4.28 5.83
CA LEU A 256 -12.60 -4.86 4.57
C LEU A 256 -11.79 -6.11 4.20
N LYS A 257 -10.46 -6.02 4.28
CA LYS A 257 -9.57 -7.11 3.89
C LYS A 257 -9.76 -8.35 4.77
N GLN A 258 -10.07 -8.19 6.06
CA GLN A 258 -10.41 -9.29 6.96
C GLN A 258 -11.72 -9.96 6.58
N HIS A 259 -12.75 -9.19 6.21
CA HIS A 259 -14.00 -9.76 5.70
C HIS A 259 -13.77 -10.63 4.46
N ILE A 260 -12.93 -10.14 3.53
CA ILE A 260 -12.54 -10.87 2.32
C ILE A 260 -11.76 -12.14 2.69
N MET A 261 -10.74 -12.02 3.54
CA MET A 261 -9.87 -13.13 3.95
C MET A 261 -10.65 -14.29 4.57
N VAL A 262 -11.66 -13.99 5.40
CA VAL A 262 -12.53 -15.00 6.03
C VAL A 262 -13.71 -15.41 5.16
N GLN A 263 -13.77 -14.95 3.91
CA GLN A 263 -14.84 -15.25 2.94
C GLN A 263 -16.23 -14.95 3.49
N GLY A 264 -16.37 -13.83 4.21
CA GLY A 264 -17.65 -13.39 4.77
C GLY A 264 -18.22 -14.27 5.89
N LYS A 265 -17.44 -15.20 6.46
CA LYS A 265 -17.89 -16.08 7.57
C LYS A 265 -18.30 -15.33 8.84
N THR A 266 -17.92 -14.07 8.98
CA THR A 266 -18.39 -13.19 10.05
C THR A 266 -18.76 -11.82 9.49
N SER A 267 -19.86 -11.25 9.98
CA SER A 267 -20.32 -9.91 9.57
C SER A 267 -19.57 -8.80 10.29
N GLN A 268 -18.92 -9.08 11.43
CA GLN A 268 -18.34 -8.05 12.31
C GLN A 268 -17.49 -7.02 11.55
N TYR A 269 -16.55 -7.47 10.73
CA TYR A 269 -15.64 -6.57 10.04
C TYR A 269 -16.34 -5.74 8.96
N ILE A 270 -17.25 -6.35 8.19
CA ILE A 270 -17.98 -5.63 7.14
C ILE A 270 -18.99 -4.67 7.74
N ASP A 271 -19.62 -5.01 8.86
CA ASP A 271 -20.56 -4.12 9.56
C ASP A 271 -19.82 -2.87 10.07
N MET A 272 -18.63 -3.06 10.67
CA MET A 272 -17.78 -1.94 11.11
C MET A 272 -17.30 -1.10 9.93
N TRP A 273 -16.84 -1.73 8.85
CA TRP A 273 -16.36 -1.02 7.66
C TRP A 273 -17.47 -0.24 6.97
N MET A 274 -18.65 -0.84 6.76
CA MET A 274 -19.79 -0.17 6.14
C MET A 274 -20.27 1.01 6.99
N LEU A 275 -20.25 0.89 8.32
CA LEU A 275 -20.56 2.00 9.21
C LEU A 275 -19.53 3.13 9.04
N ALA A 276 -18.24 2.82 9.03
CA ALA A 276 -17.16 3.77 8.81
C ALA A 276 -17.29 4.50 7.47
N VAL A 277 -17.54 3.77 6.38
CA VAL A 277 -17.65 4.34 5.04
C VAL A 277 -18.93 5.16 4.86
N ASN A 278 -20.06 4.70 5.39
CA ASN A 278 -21.29 5.48 5.37
C ASN A 278 -21.13 6.82 6.10
N THR A 279 -20.42 6.82 7.23
CA THR A 279 -20.12 8.07 7.96
C THR A 279 -19.10 8.92 7.19
N THR A 280 -18.08 8.31 6.60
CA THR A 280 -17.09 8.99 5.75
C THR A 280 -17.75 9.72 4.58
N MET A 281 -18.64 9.04 3.84
CA MET A 281 -19.40 9.63 2.73
C MET A 281 -20.25 10.82 3.16
N LYS A 282 -20.77 10.80 4.39
CA LYS A 282 -21.62 11.88 4.93
C LYS A 282 -20.83 13.05 5.51
N LYS A 283 -19.62 12.81 6.03
CA LYS A 283 -18.92 13.75 6.91
C LYS A 283 -17.54 14.15 6.42
N LEU A 284 -16.89 13.34 5.59
CA LEU A 284 -15.49 13.52 5.19
C LEU A 284 -15.28 13.57 3.67
N VAL A 285 -16.25 13.14 2.86
CA VAL A 285 -16.14 13.26 1.38
C VAL A 285 -16.56 14.66 0.95
N TYR A 286 -15.62 15.39 0.35
CA TYR A 286 -15.84 16.75 -0.16
C TYR A 286 -15.31 16.92 -1.58
N THR A 287 -15.86 17.89 -2.30
CA THR A 287 -15.28 18.37 -3.56
C THR A 287 -14.53 19.68 -3.34
N ALA A 288 -13.62 20.02 -4.25
CA ALA A 288 -13.00 21.35 -4.25
C ALA A 288 -13.93 22.40 -4.88
N LYS A 289 -14.00 23.59 -4.26
CA LYS A 289 -14.81 24.71 -4.75
C LYS A 289 -14.38 25.15 -6.16
N GLY A 290 -15.28 25.01 -7.13
CA GLY A 290 -14.98 25.30 -8.54
C GLY A 290 -14.32 24.14 -9.30
N PHE A 291 -14.09 23.01 -8.65
CA PHE A 291 -13.53 21.78 -9.23
C PHE A 291 -14.37 20.57 -8.77
N SER A 292 -15.62 20.50 -9.25
CA SER A 292 -16.58 19.47 -8.82
C SER A 292 -16.21 18.04 -9.21
N ASN A 293 -15.24 17.87 -10.12
CA ASN A 293 -14.68 16.58 -10.52
C ASN A 293 -13.60 16.06 -9.56
N LEU A 294 -13.10 16.87 -8.62
CA LEU A 294 -12.09 16.47 -7.65
C LEU A 294 -12.75 16.13 -6.32
N THR A 295 -12.57 14.89 -5.86
CA THR A 295 -13.15 14.30 -4.65
C THR A 295 -12.06 13.97 -3.64
N TYR A 296 -12.14 14.60 -2.47
CA TYR A 296 -11.15 14.49 -1.39
C TYR A 296 -11.76 13.88 -0.13
N LEU A 297 -10.90 13.34 0.72
CA LEU A 297 -11.23 12.86 2.06
C LEU A 297 -10.67 13.84 3.10
N ALA A 298 -11.55 14.60 3.74
CA ALA A 298 -11.22 15.48 4.85
C ALA A 298 -10.85 14.67 6.11
N GLN A 299 -10.04 15.28 6.96
CA GLN A 299 -9.87 14.84 8.33
C GLN A 299 -11.01 15.43 9.18
N TRP A 300 -11.23 14.90 10.37
CA TRP A 300 -12.09 15.51 11.38
C TRP A 300 -11.28 15.81 12.61
N GLU A 301 -11.32 17.06 13.05
CA GLU A 301 -10.58 17.52 14.21
C GLU A 301 -11.43 18.55 14.95
N ASN A 302 -11.49 18.44 16.28
CA ASN A 302 -12.22 19.39 17.13
C ASN A 302 -13.70 19.62 16.75
N GLY A 303 -14.38 18.59 16.23
CA GLY A 303 -15.80 18.66 15.89
C GLY A 303 -16.10 19.25 14.51
N GLU A 304 -15.09 19.48 13.68
CA GLU A 304 -15.24 20.03 12.34
C GLU A 304 -14.33 19.35 11.29
N PRO A 305 -14.70 19.37 10.01
CA PRO A 305 -13.87 18.84 8.94
C PRO A 305 -12.64 19.75 8.71
N PHE A 306 -11.47 19.13 8.57
CA PHE A 306 -10.22 19.78 8.22
C PHE A 306 -9.80 19.36 6.80
N PHE A 307 -9.73 20.33 5.88
CA PHE A 307 -9.56 20.11 4.43
C PHE A 307 -8.09 19.93 4.02
N LYS A 308 -7.50 18.85 4.54
CA LYS A 308 -6.15 18.38 4.24
C LYS A 308 -6.18 16.89 3.97
N MET A 309 -5.36 16.44 3.02
CA MET A 309 -5.20 15.04 2.67
C MET A 309 -3.72 14.76 2.38
N GLY A 310 -3.25 13.59 2.78
CA GLY A 310 -1.89 13.13 2.50
C GLY A 310 -1.88 12.11 1.37
N HIS A 311 -0.69 11.87 0.81
CA HIS A 311 -0.42 10.77 -0.12
C HIS A 311 -0.89 9.43 0.50
N LEU A 312 -0.59 9.21 1.78
CA LEU A 312 -1.08 8.08 2.56
C LEU A 312 -2.59 7.82 2.39
N ALA A 313 -3.43 8.86 2.42
CA ALA A 313 -4.88 8.70 2.32
C ALA A 313 -5.35 8.26 0.92
N CYS A 314 -4.49 8.27 -0.09
CA CYS A 314 -4.82 7.88 -1.44
C CYS A 314 -5.06 6.38 -1.61
N PHE A 315 -4.64 5.52 -0.67
CA PHE A 315 -4.98 4.09 -0.65
C PHE A 315 -6.50 3.85 -0.61
N ALA A 316 -7.24 4.81 -0.04
CA ALA A 316 -8.70 4.70 0.16
C ALA A 316 -9.45 4.52 -1.17
N GLY A 317 -8.92 5.06 -2.28
CA GLY A 317 -9.47 4.82 -3.61
C GLY A 317 -9.53 3.33 -3.95
N GLY A 318 -8.41 2.63 -3.79
CA GLY A 318 -8.28 1.19 -3.96
C GLY A 318 -9.12 0.40 -2.97
N ASN A 319 -9.20 0.84 -1.72
CA ASN A 319 -10.04 0.19 -0.70
C ASN A 319 -11.53 0.26 -1.05
N PHE A 320 -12.03 1.42 -1.50
CA PHE A 320 -13.42 1.57 -1.96
C PHE A 320 -13.69 0.78 -3.25
N LEU A 321 -12.74 0.71 -4.17
CA LEU A 321 -12.84 -0.11 -5.39
C LEU A 321 -12.91 -1.60 -5.08
N LEU A 322 -12.08 -2.06 -4.14
CA LEU A 322 -12.08 -3.43 -3.66
C LEU A 322 -13.45 -3.79 -3.08
N ALA A 323 -14.02 -2.93 -2.22
CA ALA A 323 -15.36 -3.12 -1.70
C ALA A 323 -16.43 -3.07 -2.79
N GLY A 324 -16.31 -2.15 -3.74
CA GLY A 324 -17.21 -2.05 -4.89
C GLY A 324 -17.30 -3.35 -5.69
N LYS A 325 -16.14 -3.99 -5.96
CA LYS A 325 -16.07 -5.32 -6.58
C LYS A 325 -16.68 -6.41 -5.70
N PHE A 326 -16.26 -6.53 -4.45
CA PHE A 326 -16.66 -7.64 -3.58
C PHE A 326 -18.14 -7.59 -3.16
N LEU A 327 -18.68 -6.38 -2.97
CA LEU A 327 -20.07 -6.16 -2.53
C LEU A 327 -21.01 -5.87 -3.71
N ASN A 328 -20.50 -5.87 -4.95
CA ASN A 328 -21.23 -5.45 -6.14
C ASN A 328 -21.94 -4.08 -5.96
N ASN A 329 -21.19 -3.08 -5.48
CA ASN A 329 -21.72 -1.78 -5.09
C ASN A 329 -21.13 -0.66 -5.96
N THR A 330 -21.91 -0.23 -6.96
CA THR A 330 -21.52 0.82 -7.91
C THR A 330 -21.24 2.17 -7.26
N SER A 331 -21.90 2.50 -6.14
CA SER A 331 -21.66 3.76 -5.42
C SER A 331 -20.24 3.79 -4.85
N LEU A 332 -19.80 2.68 -4.26
CA LEU A 332 -18.43 2.52 -3.75
C LEU A 332 -17.41 2.47 -4.88
N THR A 333 -17.72 1.78 -5.98
CA THR A 333 -16.87 1.79 -7.19
C THR A 333 -16.67 3.22 -7.69
N ASN A 334 -17.74 4.01 -7.83
CA ASN A 334 -17.66 5.39 -8.30
C ASN A 334 -16.88 6.29 -7.32
N LEU A 335 -17.10 6.15 -6.01
CA LEU A 335 -16.33 6.87 -5.01
C LEU A 335 -14.84 6.55 -5.12
N GLY A 336 -14.49 5.27 -5.21
CA GLY A 336 -13.11 4.82 -5.34
C GLY A 336 -12.45 5.31 -6.63
N LEU A 337 -13.15 5.30 -7.76
CA LEU A 337 -12.67 5.88 -9.02
C LEU A 337 -12.42 7.39 -8.90
N ASN A 338 -13.34 8.13 -8.26
CA ASN A 338 -13.21 9.59 -8.11
C ASN A 338 -12.05 9.97 -7.19
N VAL A 339 -11.88 9.27 -6.06
CA VAL A 339 -10.73 9.48 -5.14
C VAL A 339 -9.42 9.12 -5.85
N THR A 340 -9.37 8.00 -6.58
CA THR A 340 -8.20 7.59 -7.36
C THR A 340 -7.81 8.62 -8.41
N ALA A 341 -8.79 9.14 -9.17
CA ALA A 341 -8.55 10.19 -10.16
C ALA A 341 -8.07 11.50 -9.54
N THR A 342 -8.58 11.84 -8.35
CA THR A 342 -8.15 13.05 -7.61
C THR A 342 -6.72 12.92 -7.10
N CYS A 343 -6.35 11.75 -6.58
CA CYS A 343 -4.98 11.46 -6.19
C CYS A 343 -4.02 11.42 -7.40
N TYR A 344 -4.45 10.93 -8.56
CA TYR A 344 -3.65 11.03 -9.78
C TYR A 344 -3.53 12.48 -10.28
N ASN A 345 -4.57 13.31 -10.08
CA ASN A 345 -4.50 14.74 -10.39
C ASN A 345 -3.38 15.44 -9.58
N THR A 346 -3.15 15.07 -8.32
CA THR A 346 -2.03 15.65 -7.55
C THR A 346 -0.67 15.24 -8.08
N TYR A 347 -0.57 14.12 -8.81
CA TYR A 347 0.65 13.73 -9.53
C TYR A 347 0.85 14.58 -10.77
N ILE A 348 -0.11 14.63 -11.69
CA ILE A 348 0.10 15.24 -13.02
C ILE A 348 0.21 16.77 -13.01
N GLU A 349 -0.24 17.41 -11.94
CA GLU A 349 -0.22 18.86 -11.81
C GLU A 349 1.04 19.42 -11.12
N THR A 350 1.96 18.56 -10.66
CA THR A 350 3.29 19.00 -10.20
C THR A 350 4.32 18.97 -11.33
N ASN A 351 5.39 19.75 -11.18
CA ASN A 351 6.42 19.88 -12.22
C ASN A 351 7.21 18.59 -12.47
N THR A 352 7.36 17.73 -11.47
CA THR A 352 8.00 16.40 -11.61
C THR A 352 7.02 15.31 -12.05
N THR A 353 5.72 15.62 -12.11
CA THR A 353 4.66 14.63 -12.32
C THR A 353 4.68 13.52 -11.25
N ILE A 354 4.99 13.92 -10.01
CA ILE A 354 4.99 13.10 -8.78
C ILE A 354 4.16 13.83 -7.73
N GLY A 355 3.28 13.12 -7.04
CA GLY A 355 2.39 13.72 -6.05
C GLY A 355 3.14 14.13 -4.76
N PRO A 356 2.72 15.23 -4.11
CA PRO A 356 3.26 15.68 -2.83
C PRO A 356 2.84 14.76 -1.68
N GLU A 357 3.61 14.72 -0.60
CA GLU A 357 3.27 13.99 0.63
C GLU A 357 1.99 14.52 1.28
N GLU A 358 1.76 15.84 1.25
CA GLU A 358 0.52 16.44 1.76
C GLU A 358 0.03 17.61 0.93
N PHE A 359 -1.29 17.71 0.82
CA PHE A 359 -1.99 18.75 0.08
C PHE A 359 -3.30 19.15 0.76
N GLY A 360 -3.74 20.39 0.48
CA GLY A 360 -5.01 20.92 0.93
C GLY A 360 -5.86 21.42 -0.22
N TRP A 361 -7.14 21.66 0.05
CA TRP A 361 -8.07 22.27 -0.89
C TRP A 361 -9.02 23.22 -0.15
N ILE A 362 -9.72 24.07 -0.92
CA ILE A 362 -10.81 24.89 -0.38
C ILE A 362 -12.12 24.16 -0.70
N SER A 363 -12.86 23.76 0.34
CA SER A 363 -14.20 23.17 0.21
C SER A 363 -15.27 24.25 -0.06
N PRO A 364 -16.38 23.93 -0.76
CA PRO A 364 -17.52 24.84 -0.91
C PRO A 364 -18.05 25.40 0.42
N SER A 365 -17.94 24.61 1.50
CA SER A 365 -18.36 24.98 2.86
C SER A 365 -17.29 25.70 3.67
N ASP A 366 -16.08 25.86 3.11
CA ASP A 366 -14.93 26.37 3.86
C ASP A 366 -14.91 27.90 3.94
N VAL A 367 -14.82 28.42 5.16
CA VAL A 367 -14.65 29.85 5.47
C VAL A 367 -13.16 30.22 5.56
N ILE A 368 -12.26 29.23 5.56
CA ILE A 368 -10.80 29.37 5.84
C ILE A 368 -9.98 29.63 4.55
N SER A 369 -10.58 30.22 3.52
CA SER A 369 -9.84 30.80 2.38
C SER A 369 -8.80 31.86 2.78
N SER A 370 -8.84 32.33 4.04
CA SER A 370 -7.97 33.36 4.62
C SER A 370 -6.59 32.86 5.10
N LYS A 371 -6.36 31.56 5.30
CA LYS A 371 -5.10 31.03 5.89
C LYS A 371 -4.02 30.58 4.88
N ILE A 372 -4.34 30.46 3.60
CA ILE A 372 -3.37 30.02 2.58
C ILE A 372 -2.56 31.18 1.98
N ASN A 373 -1.28 30.94 1.68
CA ASN A 373 -0.39 31.97 1.15
C ASN A 373 -0.65 32.27 -0.35
N LYS A 374 -0.01 33.32 -0.90
CA LYS A 374 -0.23 33.74 -2.30
C LYS A 374 0.11 32.65 -3.32
N SER A 375 1.16 31.86 -3.08
CA SER A 375 1.57 30.75 -3.96
C SER A 375 0.54 29.63 -3.94
N GLN A 376 0.10 29.21 -2.75
CA GLN A 376 -0.95 28.21 -2.58
C GLN A 376 -2.28 28.64 -3.21
N LYS A 377 -2.65 29.93 -3.09
CA LYS A 377 -3.82 30.48 -3.78
C LYS A 377 -3.71 30.37 -5.30
N ALA A 378 -2.52 30.61 -5.87
CA ALA A 378 -2.30 30.50 -7.30
C ALA A 378 -2.36 29.04 -7.77
N MET A 379 -1.73 28.13 -7.04
CA MET A 379 -1.76 26.69 -7.30
C MET A 379 -3.21 26.16 -7.25
N TYR A 380 -3.95 26.48 -6.20
CA TYR A 380 -5.36 26.09 -6.05
C TYR A 380 -6.24 26.56 -7.20
N LYS A 381 -6.12 27.83 -7.61
CA LYS A 381 -6.90 28.38 -8.73
C LYS A 381 -6.67 27.65 -10.05
N LYS A 382 -5.51 27.03 -10.22
CA LYS A 382 -5.14 26.32 -11.45
C LYS A 382 -5.47 24.83 -11.37
N HIS A 383 -5.26 24.21 -10.20
CA HIS A 383 -5.19 22.75 -10.07
C HIS A 383 -6.23 22.15 -9.11
N GLY A 384 -6.96 22.98 -8.36
CA GLY A 384 -7.98 22.54 -7.40
C GLY A 384 -7.41 22.03 -6.06
N PHE A 385 -6.09 22.08 -5.85
CA PHE A 385 -5.41 21.81 -4.59
C PHE A 385 -4.18 22.72 -4.43
N PHE A 386 -3.59 22.73 -3.24
CA PHE A 386 -2.29 23.34 -2.97
C PHE A 386 -1.42 22.42 -2.12
N VAL A 387 -0.11 22.45 -2.34
CA VAL A 387 0.87 21.65 -1.58
C VAL A 387 1.05 22.21 -0.16
N THR A 388 1.12 21.32 0.82
CA THR A 388 1.48 21.63 2.21
C THR A 388 2.77 20.94 2.66
N ASP A 389 3.07 19.77 2.11
CA ASP A 389 4.36 19.09 2.22
C ASP A 389 4.74 18.59 0.82
N ALA A 390 5.85 19.12 0.28
CA ALA A 390 6.27 18.84 -1.08
C ALA A 390 7.16 17.60 -1.21
N SER A 391 7.51 16.94 -0.11
CA SER A 391 8.36 15.76 -0.14
C SER A 391 7.67 14.58 -0.83
N TYR A 392 8.47 13.62 -1.30
CA TYR A 392 7.98 12.33 -1.80
C TYR A 392 8.98 11.25 -1.45
N ILE A 393 8.58 10.25 -0.68
CA ILE A 393 9.49 9.23 -0.14
C ILE A 393 9.36 7.86 -0.82
N LEU A 394 9.04 7.84 -2.12
CA LEU A 394 8.84 6.61 -2.94
C LEU A 394 7.56 5.82 -2.65
N ARG A 395 6.59 6.49 -2.04
CA ARG A 395 5.32 5.95 -1.57
C ARG A 395 4.43 5.29 -2.65
N PRO A 396 3.68 4.22 -2.31
CA PRO A 396 2.90 3.41 -3.25
C PRO A 396 1.42 3.77 -3.40
N GLU A 397 0.81 4.51 -2.49
CA GLU A 397 -0.64 4.50 -2.23
C GLU A 397 -1.48 4.99 -3.44
N VAL A 398 -0.95 5.93 -4.24
CA VAL A 398 -1.58 6.33 -5.51
C VAL A 398 -1.48 5.23 -6.56
N VAL A 399 -0.33 4.56 -6.67
CA VAL A 399 -0.13 3.44 -7.60
C VAL A 399 -1.01 2.26 -7.19
N GLU A 400 -1.14 1.96 -5.89
CA GLU A 400 -2.04 0.94 -5.36
C GLU A 400 -3.48 1.17 -5.83
N SER A 401 -4.01 2.38 -5.63
CA SER A 401 -5.37 2.71 -6.04
C SER A 401 -5.58 2.61 -7.56
N ILE A 402 -4.56 3.00 -8.35
CA ILE A 402 -4.58 2.84 -9.81
C ILE A 402 -4.56 1.36 -10.21
N PHE A 403 -3.79 0.52 -9.51
CA PHE A 403 -3.78 -0.93 -9.68
C PHE A 403 -5.17 -1.53 -9.43
N TYR A 404 -5.83 -1.18 -8.32
CA TYR A 404 -7.20 -1.62 -8.04
C TYR A 404 -8.19 -1.10 -9.08
N ALA A 405 -8.05 0.15 -9.53
CA ALA A 405 -8.91 0.72 -10.57
C ALA A 405 -8.81 -0.08 -11.87
N TYR A 406 -7.60 -0.47 -12.28
CA TYR A 406 -7.40 -1.36 -13.42
C TYR A 406 -8.01 -2.75 -13.19
N ARG A 407 -7.73 -3.39 -12.04
CA ARG A 407 -8.22 -4.75 -11.75
C ARG A 407 -9.74 -4.84 -11.64
N VAL A 408 -10.41 -3.75 -11.27
CA VAL A 408 -11.89 -3.70 -11.17
C VAL A 408 -12.56 -3.34 -12.49
N THR A 409 -11.95 -2.46 -13.30
CA THR A 409 -12.61 -1.91 -14.50
C THR A 409 -12.08 -2.46 -15.83
N HIS A 410 -10.87 -3.00 -15.82
CA HIS A 410 -10.09 -3.36 -17.02
C HIS A 410 -9.86 -2.19 -18.00
N ASP A 411 -10.01 -0.94 -17.55
CA ASP A 411 -9.79 0.24 -18.38
C ASP A 411 -8.27 0.51 -18.54
N PRO A 412 -7.72 0.44 -19.77
CA PRO A 412 -6.28 0.59 -20.01
C PRO A 412 -5.73 1.96 -19.62
N LYS A 413 -6.57 3.00 -19.42
CA LYS A 413 -6.08 4.31 -18.99
C LYS A 413 -5.32 4.24 -17.66
N TYR A 414 -5.70 3.33 -16.76
CA TYR A 414 -5.02 3.16 -15.48
C TYR A 414 -3.63 2.55 -15.65
N GLN A 415 -3.44 1.69 -16.66
CA GLN A 415 -2.12 1.20 -17.06
C GLN A 415 -1.24 2.35 -17.57
N ASP A 416 -1.81 3.27 -18.36
CA ASP A 416 -1.08 4.46 -18.82
C ASP A 416 -0.74 5.44 -17.70
N TRP A 417 -1.64 5.61 -16.71
CA TRP A 417 -1.36 6.41 -15.51
C TRP A 417 -0.21 5.84 -14.71
N ALA A 418 -0.24 4.53 -14.42
CA ALA A 418 0.85 3.82 -13.76
C ALA A 418 2.17 3.94 -14.53
N TRP A 419 2.12 3.83 -15.86
CA TRP A 419 3.31 3.96 -16.70
C TRP A 419 3.90 5.38 -16.65
N ASN A 420 3.05 6.41 -16.61
CA ASN A 420 3.48 7.79 -16.46
C ASN A 420 4.16 8.02 -15.10
N ILE A 421 3.60 7.47 -14.01
CA ILE A 421 4.21 7.54 -12.68
C ILE A 421 5.59 6.87 -12.67
N PHE A 422 5.70 5.65 -13.21
CA PHE A 422 6.98 4.95 -13.27
C PHE A 422 8.05 5.72 -14.07
N LYS A 423 7.68 6.32 -15.21
CA LYS A 423 8.59 7.18 -15.98
C LYS A 423 9.09 8.36 -15.14
N SER A 424 8.22 9.01 -14.37
CA SER A 424 8.60 10.12 -13.49
C SER A 424 9.54 9.65 -12.38
N ILE A 425 9.23 8.54 -11.70
CA ILE A 425 10.11 7.94 -10.69
C ILE A 425 11.47 7.61 -11.31
N ASN A 426 11.51 6.95 -12.47
CA ASN A 426 12.76 6.60 -13.14
C ASN A 426 13.56 7.81 -13.63
N LYS A 427 12.90 8.93 -13.93
CA LYS A 427 13.56 10.18 -14.34
C LYS A 427 14.11 10.97 -13.16
N PHE A 428 13.32 11.14 -12.10
CA PHE A 428 13.62 12.09 -11.04
C PHE A 428 14.17 11.43 -9.77
N CYS A 429 13.81 10.18 -9.47
CA CYS A 429 14.22 9.49 -8.25
C CYS A 429 15.45 8.61 -8.43
N LYS A 430 15.82 8.23 -9.66
CA LYS A 430 16.89 7.26 -9.92
C LYS A 430 18.28 7.85 -9.61
N THR A 431 19.03 7.20 -8.73
CA THR A 431 20.42 7.52 -8.39
C THR A 431 21.41 6.59 -9.09
N SER A 432 22.70 6.70 -8.77
CA SER A 432 23.76 5.82 -9.30
C SER A 432 23.71 4.37 -8.81
N ILE A 433 22.96 4.10 -7.72
CA ILE A 433 22.86 2.76 -7.14
C ILE A 433 21.42 2.30 -6.87
N GLY A 434 20.43 3.19 -6.92
CA GLY A 434 19.04 2.84 -6.63
C GLY A 434 18.11 3.98 -6.94
N PHE A 435 17.17 4.24 -6.04
CA PHE A 435 16.19 5.31 -6.12
C PHE A 435 16.09 6.02 -4.78
N SER A 436 15.96 7.34 -4.81
CA SER A 436 15.73 8.16 -3.63
C SER A 436 14.43 8.94 -3.76
N GLY A 437 13.79 9.21 -2.64
CA GLY A 437 12.74 10.23 -2.58
C GLY A 437 13.25 11.63 -2.96
N LEU A 438 12.31 12.55 -3.14
CA LEU A 438 12.55 13.97 -3.45
C LEU A 438 12.18 14.84 -2.26
N GLU A 439 12.92 15.92 -2.06
CA GLU A 439 12.59 16.96 -1.06
C GLU A 439 11.43 17.87 -1.52
N ASP A 440 11.31 18.13 -2.83
CA ASP A 440 10.27 18.99 -3.40
C ASP A 440 9.82 18.54 -4.80
N VAL A 441 8.65 17.91 -4.89
CA VAL A 441 8.05 17.47 -6.16
C VAL A 441 7.62 18.62 -7.08
N THR A 442 7.55 19.84 -6.57
CA THR A 442 7.22 21.04 -7.36
C THR A 442 8.46 21.63 -8.04
N ASN A 443 9.66 21.11 -7.74
CA ASN A 443 10.91 21.56 -8.32
C ASN A 443 11.62 20.44 -9.11
N ILE A 444 11.77 20.61 -10.42
CA ILE A 444 12.44 19.61 -11.28
C ILE A 444 13.94 19.46 -11.01
N THR A 445 14.54 20.39 -10.27
CA THR A 445 15.94 20.33 -9.82
C THR A 445 16.02 20.10 -8.31
N SER A 446 14.97 19.56 -7.69
CA SER A 446 14.97 19.20 -6.27
C SER A 446 16.09 18.22 -5.94
N ASP A 447 16.65 18.38 -4.75
CA ASP A 447 17.55 17.39 -4.16
C ASP A 447 16.79 16.10 -3.81
N TRP A 448 17.57 15.04 -3.66
CA TRP A 448 17.13 13.75 -3.15
C TRP A 448 17.20 13.72 -1.62
N ASN A 449 16.21 13.07 -0.99
CA ASN A 449 16.18 12.88 0.47
C ASN A 449 17.14 11.80 1.00
N ASN A 450 17.93 11.19 0.10
CA ASN A 450 18.87 10.11 0.40
C ASN A 450 18.26 8.91 1.16
N SER A 451 16.99 8.58 0.88
CA SER A 451 16.31 7.43 1.46
C SER A 451 15.67 6.55 0.39
N GLN A 452 16.00 5.26 0.42
CA GLN A 452 15.31 4.22 -0.34
C GLN A 452 14.58 3.29 0.64
N GLN A 453 13.31 3.59 0.87
CA GLN A 453 12.49 2.86 1.82
C GLN A 453 12.22 1.42 1.34
N SER A 454 12.09 0.47 2.27
CA SER A 454 11.87 -0.94 1.93
C SER A 454 10.57 -1.19 1.14
N PHE A 455 9.51 -0.43 1.42
CA PHE A 455 8.26 -0.46 0.66
C PHE A 455 8.41 -0.11 -0.82
N PHE A 456 9.50 0.54 -1.24
CA PHE A 456 9.73 0.76 -2.67
C PHE A 456 9.81 -0.57 -3.41
N PHE A 457 10.40 -1.59 -2.77
CA PHE A 457 10.46 -2.96 -3.28
C PHE A 457 9.15 -3.71 -3.05
N ALA A 458 8.62 -3.69 -1.82
CA ALA A 458 7.43 -4.47 -1.48
C ALA A 458 6.17 -3.97 -2.19
N GLU A 459 6.03 -2.65 -2.37
CA GLU A 459 4.76 -2.05 -2.75
C GLU A 459 4.82 -1.34 -4.09
N THR A 460 5.63 -0.27 -4.19
CA THR A 460 5.63 0.61 -5.36
C THR A 460 5.98 -0.16 -6.62
N LEU A 461 7.08 -0.91 -6.62
CA LEU A 461 7.48 -1.73 -7.77
C LEU A 461 6.57 -2.96 -7.98
N LYS A 462 5.97 -3.51 -6.92
CA LYS A 462 5.06 -4.65 -7.02
C LYS A 462 3.75 -4.25 -7.70
N TYR A 463 3.08 -3.19 -7.26
CA TYR A 463 1.84 -2.72 -7.89
C TYR A 463 2.08 -2.23 -9.32
N LEU A 464 3.20 -1.52 -9.55
CA LEU A 464 3.62 -1.13 -10.90
C LEU A 464 3.86 -2.35 -11.81
N TYR A 465 4.42 -3.45 -11.31
CA TYR A 465 4.60 -4.66 -12.11
C TYR A 465 3.27 -5.38 -12.36
N LEU A 466 2.47 -5.57 -11.31
CA LEU A 466 1.23 -6.34 -11.35
C LEU A 466 0.13 -5.71 -12.20
N ILE A 467 0.16 -4.39 -12.42
CA ILE A 467 -0.80 -3.72 -13.30
C ILE A 467 -0.55 -4.03 -14.78
N PHE A 468 0.68 -4.38 -15.16
CA PHE A 468 1.05 -4.78 -16.53
C PHE A 468 1.14 -6.30 -16.71
N SER A 469 1.10 -7.07 -15.62
CA SER A 469 1.05 -8.54 -15.67
C SER A 469 -0.35 -9.05 -16.01
N ASN A 470 -0.46 -10.34 -16.33
CA ASN A 470 -1.76 -11.01 -16.46
C ASN A 470 -2.58 -10.86 -15.16
N THR A 471 -3.89 -10.62 -15.27
CA THR A 471 -4.76 -10.44 -14.11
C THR A 471 -4.98 -11.70 -13.26
N SER A 472 -4.64 -12.88 -13.79
CA SER A 472 -4.61 -14.12 -13.01
C SER A 472 -3.42 -14.18 -12.04
N LEU A 473 -2.32 -13.46 -12.32
CA LEU A 473 -1.20 -13.37 -11.40
C LEU A 473 -1.61 -12.53 -10.20
N ILE A 474 -1.56 -13.16 -9.01
CA ILE A 474 -2.04 -12.60 -7.74
C ILE A 474 -3.44 -12.01 -7.91
N SER A 475 -4.38 -12.87 -8.33
CA SER A 475 -5.79 -12.48 -8.51
C SER A 475 -6.40 -12.02 -7.18
N LEU A 476 -7.18 -10.94 -7.23
CA LEU A 476 -7.94 -10.43 -6.07
C LEU A 476 -9.03 -11.40 -5.60
N ASP A 477 -9.36 -12.43 -6.36
CA ASP A 477 -10.30 -13.48 -5.95
C ASP A 477 -9.63 -14.59 -5.13
N GLU A 478 -8.29 -14.70 -5.19
CA GLU A 478 -7.50 -15.73 -4.50
C GLU A 478 -6.60 -15.16 -3.40
N TRP A 479 -6.24 -13.88 -3.50
CA TRP A 479 -5.28 -13.22 -2.64
C TRP A 479 -5.84 -11.92 -2.09
N VAL A 480 -5.47 -11.64 -0.84
CA VAL A 480 -5.67 -10.35 -0.18
C VAL A 480 -4.29 -9.80 0.19
N PHE A 481 -3.97 -8.60 -0.27
CA PHE A 481 -2.74 -7.93 0.12
C PHE A 481 -2.84 -7.45 1.56
N ASN A 482 -1.79 -7.61 2.37
CA ASN A 482 -1.66 -6.86 3.61
C ASN A 482 -1.38 -5.36 3.30
N THR A 483 -1.18 -4.52 4.31
CA THR A 483 -0.97 -3.07 4.10
C THR A 483 0.41 -2.74 3.51
N GLU A 484 1.35 -3.70 3.51
CA GLU A 484 2.69 -3.59 2.91
C GLU A 484 2.76 -4.37 1.57
N ALA A 485 1.61 -4.47 0.89
CA ALA A 485 1.43 -5.19 -0.36
C ALA A 485 1.89 -6.66 -0.38
N HIS A 486 1.98 -7.34 0.77
CA HIS A 486 2.27 -8.77 0.84
C HIS A 486 1.00 -9.61 0.62
N PRO A 487 0.87 -10.39 -0.46
CA PRO A 487 -0.32 -11.17 -0.71
C PRO A 487 -0.41 -12.39 0.23
N LEU A 488 -1.55 -12.52 0.90
CA LEU A 488 -1.95 -13.67 1.71
C LEU A 488 -3.14 -14.35 1.05
N ARG A 489 -3.25 -15.68 1.13
CA ARG A 489 -4.35 -16.41 0.47
C ARG A 489 -5.69 -16.14 1.16
N ILE A 490 -6.73 -15.96 0.36
CA ILE A 490 -8.11 -15.91 0.84
C ILE A 490 -8.54 -17.31 1.28
N GLY A 491 -9.14 -17.41 2.48
CA GLY A 491 -9.51 -18.68 3.08
C GLY A 491 -8.31 -19.57 3.45
N GLY A 492 -8.59 -20.82 3.81
CA GLY A 492 -7.56 -21.86 3.96
C GLY A 492 -6.76 -21.85 5.26
N GLY A 493 -7.44 -21.82 6.41
CA GLY A 493 -6.89 -22.28 7.70
C GLY A 493 -7.25 -23.72 7.99
#